data_AF-A0A971JIF5-F1
#
_entry.id   AF-A0A971JIF5-F1
#
_cell.length_a   1.000
_cell.length_b   1.000
_cell.length_c   1.000
_cell.angle_alpha   90.00
_cell.angle_beta   90.00
_cell.angle_gamma   90.00
#
_symmetry.space_group_name_H-M   'P 1'
#
loop_
_entity.id
_entity.type
_entity.pdbx_description
1 polymer ?
#
loop_
_entity_poly.entity_id
_entity_poly.type
_entity_poly.pdbx_seq_one_letter_code
_entity_poly.pdbx_strand_id
1 'polypeptide(L)'
;MRREARHSGGGAAGFSLVELIVVLAVIGILTAISIPVVRMFSQNDLQRGVRPLTSMLRAARVYAATYNVNTAVIYEIAPFPVDDTILGQTVRVLSGAMVVYQLPKDAGTSYAGLYVPTPQHGADFQPFISGYCVLLQKPPDSYDQPPSGLKYNVTGDPPPDGPDYKPFFFQAADAGTKELGMAPVRVYRSYIDPQLAVREAEFAAADVEIYLGHIFDGKGSLLSDEDKQRFRILFAPMPDEPREERMWTSKTFDDLDLNLWKSGTEQGTMGYQGQEVTIYRSTGRIKTGSLQAP
;
A
#
# COMPACT_ATOMS: atom_id res chain seq x y z
N MET A 1 23.19 1.41 71.72
CA MET A 1 23.80 1.30 70.38
C MET A 1 23.05 2.22 69.42
N ARG A 2 23.64 3.36 69.05
CA ARG A 2 23.00 4.41 68.23
C ARG A 2 23.83 4.52 66.95
N ARG A 3 23.26 4.14 65.80
CA ARG A 3 23.93 4.28 64.49
C ARG A 3 23.83 5.73 64.04
N GLU A 4 24.98 6.39 63.91
CA GLU A 4 25.08 7.71 63.27
C GLU A 4 24.96 7.54 61.75
N ALA A 5 23.91 8.14 61.19
CA ALA A 5 23.74 8.29 59.75
C ALA A 5 24.69 9.40 59.26
N ARG A 6 25.71 9.03 58.46
CA ARG A 6 26.55 9.98 57.74
C ARG A 6 25.80 10.48 56.51
N HIS A 7 25.25 11.69 56.58
CA HIS A 7 24.82 12.43 55.39
C HIS A 7 26.06 12.89 54.62
N SER A 8 26.38 12.20 53.52
CA SER A 8 27.31 12.71 52.51
C SER A 8 26.60 13.81 51.70
N GLY A 9 26.81 15.06 52.09
CA GLY A 9 26.37 16.22 51.31
C GLY A 9 27.17 16.31 50.01
N GLY A 10 26.64 15.74 48.93
CA GLY A 10 27.13 16.01 47.59
C GLY A 10 26.80 17.45 47.24
N GLY A 11 27.80 18.34 47.31
CA GLY A 11 27.65 19.73 46.89
C GLY A 11 27.26 19.78 45.42
N ALA A 12 26.14 20.45 45.12
CA ALA A 12 25.70 20.72 43.76
C ALA A 12 26.73 21.64 43.09
N ALA A 13 27.68 21.06 42.35
CA ALA A 13 28.58 21.82 41.50
C ALA A 13 27.76 22.40 40.33
N GLY A 14 27.67 23.72 40.26
CA GLY A 14 27.05 24.40 39.12
C GLY A 14 27.90 24.21 37.85
N PHE A 15 27.24 23.99 36.71
CA PHE A 15 27.91 23.93 35.42
C PHE A 15 28.52 25.28 35.06
N SER A 16 29.76 25.26 34.57
CA SER A 16 30.37 26.46 34.02
C SER A 16 29.72 26.84 32.69
N LEU A 17 29.70 28.14 32.39
CA LEU A 17 29.19 28.65 31.12
C LEU A 17 29.94 28.06 29.92
N VAL A 18 31.24 27.80 30.08
CA VAL A 18 32.09 27.19 29.05
C VAL A 18 31.65 25.75 28.77
N GLU A 19 31.38 24.95 29.81
CA GLU A 19 30.89 23.58 29.63
C GLU A 19 29.56 23.56 28.86
N LEU A 20 28.65 24.50 29.14
CA LEU A 20 27.38 24.58 28.44
C LEU A 20 27.55 24.90 26.94
N ILE A 21 28.46 25.82 26.59
CA ILE A 21 28.76 26.14 25.17
C ILE A 21 29.37 24.93 24.45
N VAL A 22 30.29 24.21 25.09
CA VAL A 22 30.90 23.01 24.49
C VAL A 22 29.85 21.92 24.27
N VAL A 23 28.95 21.70 25.23
CA VAL A 23 27.86 20.72 25.07
C VAL A 23 26.93 21.11 23.93
N LEU A 24 26.51 22.37 23.83
CA LEU A 24 25.67 22.84 22.72
C LEU A 24 26.37 22.70 21.36
N ALA A 25 27.67 22.98 21.29
CA ALA A 25 28.44 22.81 20.06
C ALA A 25 28.52 21.33 19.63
N VAL A 26 28.76 20.41 20.57
CA VAL A 26 28.78 18.96 20.29
C VAL A 26 27.41 18.47 19.85
N ILE A 27 26.33 18.87 20.53
CA ILE A 27 24.96 18.54 20.10
C ILE A 27 24.71 19.07 18.70
N GLY A 28 25.05 20.33 18.40
CA GLY A 28 24.88 20.91 17.07
C GLY A 28 25.57 20.12 15.95
N ILE A 29 26.80 19.65 16.18
CA ILE A 29 27.54 18.81 15.22
C ILE A 29 26.86 17.45 15.05
N LEU A 30 26.43 16.81 16.15
CA LEU A 30 25.73 15.52 16.10
C LEU A 30 24.40 15.62 15.36
N THR A 31 23.63 16.69 15.60
CA THR A 31 22.34 16.91 14.90
C THR A 31 22.56 17.17 13.42
N ALA A 32 23.58 17.95 13.05
CA ALA A 32 23.91 18.24 11.66
C ALA A 32 24.24 16.98 10.84
N ILE A 33 24.89 15.98 11.46
CA ILE A 33 25.25 14.72 10.79
C ILE A 33 24.05 13.73 10.77
N SER A 34 23.18 13.77 11.77
CA SER A 34 22.11 12.77 11.94
C SER A 34 20.91 12.98 11.00
N ILE A 35 20.58 14.22 10.64
CA ILE A 35 19.42 14.55 9.78
C ILE A 35 19.46 13.87 8.39
N PRO A 36 20.54 13.92 7.60
CA PRO A 36 20.55 13.31 6.27
C PRO A 36 20.39 11.78 6.29
N VAL A 37 20.84 11.13 7.36
CA VAL A 37 20.81 9.67 7.50
C VAL A 37 19.39 9.13 7.58
N VAL A 38 18.51 9.80 8.33
CA VAL A 38 17.11 9.36 8.50
C VAL A 38 16.34 9.39 7.17
N ARG A 39 16.57 10.42 6.33
CA ARG A 39 15.90 10.54 5.02
C ARG A 39 16.30 9.44 4.03
N MET A 40 17.55 8.98 4.09
CA MET A 40 18.05 7.94 3.18
C MET A 40 17.44 6.56 3.49
N PHE A 41 17.06 6.27 4.73
CA PHE A 41 16.50 4.97 5.11
C PHE A 41 15.07 4.78 4.60
N SER A 42 14.17 5.75 4.81
CA SER A 42 12.77 5.66 4.32
C SER A 42 12.69 5.37 2.81
N GLN A 43 13.57 6.00 2.02
CA GLN A 43 13.61 5.81 0.57
C GLN A 43 13.97 4.37 0.17
N ASN A 44 14.97 3.78 0.85
CA ASN A 44 15.41 2.42 0.55
C ASN A 44 14.34 1.40 0.93
N ASP A 45 13.63 1.63 2.02
CA ASP A 45 12.58 0.74 2.50
C ASP A 45 11.33 0.81 1.61
N LEU A 46 10.95 2.00 1.15
CA LEU A 46 9.88 2.17 0.16
C LEU A 46 10.20 1.45 -1.16
N GLN A 47 11.42 1.61 -1.68
CA GLN A 47 11.86 0.91 -2.88
C GLN A 47 11.96 -0.60 -2.68
N ARG A 48 12.25 -1.07 -1.46
CA ARG A 48 12.25 -2.49 -1.13
C ARG A 48 10.82 -3.03 -1.08
N GLY A 49 9.89 -2.26 -0.51
CA GLY A 49 8.48 -2.64 -0.36
C GLY A 49 7.71 -2.74 -1.68
N VAL A 50 8.01 -1.88 -2.66
CA VAL A 50 7.32 -1.90 -3.97
C VAL A 50 7.80 -3.03 -4.91
N ARG A 51 8.97 -3.61 -4.65
CA ARG A 51 9.57 -4.66 -5.52
C ARG A 51 8.72 -5.94 -5.55
N PRO A 52 8.24 -6.50 -4.43
CA PRO A 52 7.32 -7.64 -4.43
C PRO A 52 6.08 -7.39 -5.30
N LEU A 53 5.39 -6.27 -5.10
CA LEU A 53 4.20 -5.90 -5.87
C LEU A 53 4.47 -5.84 -7.39
N THR A 54 5.52 -5.13 -7.78
CA THR A 54 5.87 -4.99 -9.20
C THR A 54 6.35 -6.31 -9.82
N SER A 55 6.96 -7.18 -9.01
CA SER A 55 7.34 -8.53 -9.44
C SER A 55 6.11 -9.41 -9.67
N MET A 56 5.13 -9.37 -8.77
CA MET A 56 3.86 -10.10 -8.94
C MET A 56 3.08 -9.62 -10.17
N LEU A 57 2.97 -8.31 -10.40
CA LEU A 57 2.31 -7.76 -11.59
C LEU A 57 3.01 -8.20 -12.89
N ARG A 58 4.35 -8.22 -12.90
CA ARG A 58 5.13 -8.71 -14.05
C ARG A 58 4.94 -10.21 -14.25
N ALA A 59 4.96 -10.98 -13.18
CA ALA A 59 4.78 -12.43 -13.20
C ALA A 59 3.38 -12.78 -13.73
N ALA A 60 2.32 -12.14 -13.22
CA ALA A 60 0.95 -12.33 -13.69
C ALA A 60 0.81 -12.06 -15.19
N ARG A 61 1.37 -10.95 -15.67
CA ARG A 61 1.39 -10.61 -17.10
C ARG A 61 2.09 -11.67 -17.94
N VAL A 62 3.28 -12.11 -17.51
CA VAL A 62 4.07 -13.12 -18.23
C VAL A 62 3.33 -14.46 -18.23
N TYR A 63 2.74 -14.85 -17.10
CA TYR A 63 1.93 -16.06 -17.00
C TYR A 63 0.74 -16.01 -17.96
N ALA A 64 0.01 -14.89 -17.98
CA ALA A 64 -1.14 -14.71 -18.85
C ALA A 64 -0.76 -14.89 -20.33
N ALA A 65 0.34 -14.25 -20.76
CA ALA A 65 0.85 -14.36 -22.12
C ALA A 65 1.40 -15.77 -22.45
N THR A 66 2.03 -16.44 -21.49
CA THR A 66 2.66 -17.75 -21.69
C THR A 66 1.63 -18.85 -21.84
N TYR A 67 0.58 -18.82 -21.02
CA TYR A 67 -0.44 -19.87 -20.98
C TYR A 67 -1.73 -19.48 -21.73
N ASN A 68 -1.80 -18.27 -22.30
CA ASN A 68 -2.99 -17.72 -22.96
C ASN A 68 -4.25 -17.83 -22.08
N VAL A 69 -4.10 -17.53 -20.79
CA VAL A 69 -5.18 -17.51 -19.79
C VAL A 69 -5.24 -16.14 -19.13
N ASN A 70 -6.42 -15.71 -18.74
CA ASN A 70 -6.53 -14.48 -17.95
C ASN A 70 -5.86 -14.72 -16.59
N THR A 71 -4.99 -13.82 -16.17
CA THR A 71 -4.27 -13.91 -14.89
C THR A 71 -4.41 -12.60 -14.16
N ALA A 72 -4.73 -12.63 -12.87
CA ALA A 72 -4.92 -11.41 -12.09
C ALA A 72 -3.92 -11.34 -10.93
N VAL A 73 -3.54 -10.11 -10.57
CA VAL A 73 -3.00 -9.82 -9.24
C VAL A 73 -4.15 -9.28 -8.41
N ILE A 74 -4.60 -10.07 -7.44
CA ILE A 74 -5.64 -9.67 -6.50
C ILE A 74 -5.01 -9.09 -5.24
N TYR A 75 -5.75 -8.24 -4.55
CA TYR A 75 -5.28 -7.52 -3.37
C TYR A 75 -6.12 -7.84 -2.15
N GLU A 76 -5.44 -7.97 -1.01
CA GLU A 76 -6.05 -8.05 0.30
C GLU A 76 -6.25 -6.64 0.85
N ILE A 77 -7.50 -6.30 1.21
CA ILE A 77 -7.77 -5.07 1.95
C ILE A 77 -7.35 -5.29 3.40
N ALA A 78 -6.70 -4.30 4.01
CA ALA A 78 -6.51 -4.30 5.45
C ALA A 78 -7.86 -4.49 6.19
N PRO A 79 -7.91 -5.39 7.19
CA PRO A 79 -9.16 -5.74 7.89
C PRO A 79 -9.75 -4.52 8.60
N PHE A 80 -8.92 -3.59 9.06
CA PHE A 80 -9.39 -2.38 9.73
C PHE A 80 -9.11 -1.15 8.87
N PRO A 81 -10.03 -0.18 8.84
CA PRO A 81 -9.72 1.10 8.23
C PRO A 81 -8.70 1.83 9.10
N VAL A 82 -7.96 2.74 8.48
CA VAL A 82 -6.80 3.42 9.09
C VAL A 82 -7.06 4.92 9.06
N ASP A 83 -6.77 5.62 10.16
CA ASP A 83 -6.90 7.08 10.20
C ASP A 83 -5.68 7.72 9.54
N ASP A 84 -5.92 8.48 8.48
CA ASP A 84 -4.87 9.16 7.74
C ASP A 84 -4.35 10.37 8.54
N THR A 85 -3.12 10.29 9.05
CA THR A 85 -2.45 11.32 9.86
C THR A 85 -2.22 12.65 9.14
N ILE A 86 -2.26 12.64 7.81
CA ILE A 86 -2.10 13.81 6.95
C ILE A 86 -3.47 14.37 6.66
N LEU A 87 -4.35 13.60 6.06
CA LEU A 87 -5.63 14.07 5.52
C LEU A 87 -6.72 14.21 6.60
N GLY A 88 -6.53 13.60 7.78
CA GLY A 88 -7.50 13.63 8.88
C GLY A 88 -8.79 12.87 8.57
N GLN A 89 -8.70 11.83 7.74
CA GLN A 89 -9.85 11.03 7.30
C GLN A 89 -9.55 9.54 7.46
N THR A 90 -10.57 8.74 7.71
CA THR A 90 -10.46 7.28 7.78
C THR A 90 -10.43 6.68 6.36
N VAL A 91 -9.42 5.86 6.07
CA VAL A 91 -9.16 5.30 4.74
C VAL A 91 -9.02 3.77 4.76
N ARG A 92 -9.23 3.13 3.61
CA ARG A 92 -8.87 1.71 3.39
C ARG A 92 -7.59 1.62 2.56
N VAL A 93 -6.80 0.60 2.84
CA VAL A 93 -5.55 0.33 2.14
C VAL A 93 -5.47 -1.13 1.73
N LEU A 94 -4.65 -1.41 0.72
CA LEU A 94 -4.33 -2.77 0.33
C LEU A 94 -3.03 -3.18 1.03
N SER A 95 -3.07 -4.31 1.72
CA SER A 95 -2.02 -4.78 2.64
C SER A 95 -1.24 -5.99 2.10
N GLY A 96 -1.78 -6.69 1.11
CA GLY A 96 -1.13 -7.83 0.48
C GLY A 96 -1.62 -8.05 -0.94
N ALA A 97 -0.94 -8.95 -1.65
CA ALA A 97 -1.33 -9.35 -3.00
C ALA A 97 -1.07 -10.83 -3.28
N MET A 98 -1.83 -11.38 -4.23
CA MET A 98 -1.69 -12.77 -4.69
C MET A 98 -1.88 -12.85 -6.21
N VAL A 99 -1.20 -13.79 -6.86
CA VAL A 99 -1.36 -14.06 -8.30
C VAL A 99 -2.30 -15.26 -8.50
N VAL A 100 -3.37 -15.03 -9.25
CA VAL A 100 -4.41 -16.03 -9.57
C VAL A 100 -4.61 -16.12 -11.08
N TYR A 101 -5.05 -17.26 -11.60
CA TYR A 101 -5.39 -17.44 -13.01
C TYR A 101 -6.83 -17.91 -13.19
N GLN A 102 -7.43 -17.53 -14.31
CA GLN A 102 -8.79 -17.87 -14.65
C GLN A 102 -8.86 -19.29 -15.18
N LEU A 103 -9.76 -20.09 -14.64
CA LEU A 103 -10.06 -21.41 -15.16
C LEU A 103 -10.71 -21.31 -16.56
N PRO A 104 -10.37 -22.21 -17.49
CA PRO A 104 -10.97 -22.27 -18.81
C PRO A 104 -12.50 -22.35 -18.76
N LYS A 105 -13.18 -21.84 -19.79
CA LYS A 105 -14.65 -21.84 -19.86
C LYS A 105 -15.25 -23.25 -19.94
N ASP A 106 -14.46 -24.22 -20.36
CA ASP A 106 -14.77 -25.64 -20.48
C ASP A 106 -14.41 -26.45 -19.22
N ALA A 107 -13.91 -25.82 -18.15
CA ALA A 107 -13.54 -26.48 -16.90
C ALA A 107 -14.72 -26.99 -16.04
N GLY A 108 -15.94 -26.96 -16.57
CA GLY A 108 -17.20 -27.27 -15.88
C GLY A 108 -18.06 -26.02 -15.65
N THR A 109 -19.38 -26.19 -15.58
CA THR A 109 -20.35 -25.08 -15.46
C THR A 109 -20.17 -24.27 -14.18
N SER A 110 -19.76 -24.90 -13.08
CA SER A 110 -19.55 -24.26 -11.79
C SER A 110 -18.25 -23.46 -11.68
N TYR A 111 -17.24 -23.76 -12.51
CA TYR A 111 -15.89 -23.20 -12.42
C TYR A 111 -15.54 -22.21 -13.52
N ALA A 112 -16.31 -22.24 -14.61
CA ALA A 112 -16.04 -21.44 -15.79
C ALA A 112 -15.88 -19.96 -15.40
N GLY A 113 -14.68 -19.45 -15.61
CA GLY A 113 -14.35 -18.05 -15.35
C GLY A 113 -14.00 -17.69 -13.89
N LEU A 114 -13.99 -18.64 -12.96
CA LEU A 114 -13.42 -18.44 -11.62
C LEU A 114 -11.90 -18.33 -11.69
N TYR A 115 -11.33 -17.56 -10.77
CA TYR A 115 -9.89 -17.45 -10.59
C TYR A 115 -9.42 -18.35 -9.46
N VAL A 116 -8.26 -18.95 -9.63
CA VAL A 116 -7.63 -19.83 -8.63
C VAL A 116 -6.16 -19.47 -8.44
N PRO A 117 -5.58 -19.71 -7.26
CA PRO A 117 -4.17 -19.44 -7.01
C PRO A 117 -3.23 -20.11 -8.01
N THR A 118 -2.18 -19.40 -8.42
CA THR A 118 -1.16 -20.00 -9.28
C THR A 118 -0.32 -21.02 -8.48
N PRO A 119 0.03 -22.18 -9.05
CA PRO A 119 0.83 -23.19 -8.35
C PRO A 119 2.20 -22.69 -7.85
N GLN A 120 2.75 -21.67 -8.52
CA GLN A 120 4.07 -21.11 -8.20
C GLN A 120 4.05 -20.15 -6.99
N HIS A 121 2.93 -19.47 -6.74
CA HIS A 121 2.85 -18.45 -5.68
C HIS A 121 2.07 -18.92 -4.44
N GLY A 122 1.38 -20.07 -4.53
CA GLY A 122 0.54 -20.58 -3.45
C GLY A 122 -0.80 -19.85 -3.31
N ALA A 123 -1.61 -20.26 -2.33
CA ALA A 123 -2.95 -19.73 -2.04
C ALA A 123 -2.97 -18.61 -0.99
N ASP A 124 -1.80 -18.23 -0.50
CA ASP A 124 -1.62 -17.22 0.53
C ASP A 124 -1.29 -15.86 -0.08
N PHE A 125 -1.83 -14.81 0.53
CA PHE A 125 -1.43 -13.46 0.21
C PHE A 125 0.01 -13.23 0.64
N GLN A 126 0.78 -12.58 -0.24
CA GLN A 126 2.08 -12.04 0.13
C GLN A 126 1.85 -10.67 0.76
N PRO A 127 2.04 -10.53 2.09
CA PRO A 127 1.88 -9.24 2.73
C PRO A 127 2.95 -8.27 2.23
N PHE A 128 2.60 -7.00 2.15
CA PHE A 128 3.57 -5.94 1.94
C PHE A 128 4.47 -5.77 3.16
N ILE A 129 5.60 -5.09 2.98
CA ILE A 129 6.51 -4.81 4.09
C ILE A 129 5.75 -4.00 5.15
N SER A 130 5.95 -4.34 6.42
CA SER A 130 5.36 -3.63 7.56
C SER A 130 5.56 -2.12 7.44
N GLY A 131 4.51 -1.35 7.73
CA GLY A 131 4.52 0.11 7.58
C GLY A 131 4.29 0.61 6.16
N TYR A 132 4.05 -0.25 5.17
CA TYR A 132 3.76 0.14 3.79
C TYR A 132 2.50 -0.53 3.23
N CYS A 133 1.85 0.15 2.29
CA CYS A 133 0.63 -0.32 1.65
C CYS A 133 0.46 0.24 0.23
N VAL A 134 -0.59 -0.21 -0.47
CA VAL A 134 -1.11 0.49 -1.65
C VAL A 134 -2.33 1.30 -1.26
N LEU A 135 -2.29 2.61 -1.54
CA LEU A 135 -3.39 3.51 -1.27
C LEU A 135 -4.46 3.42 -2.37
N LEU A 136 -5.73 3.49 -1.97
CA LEU A 136 -6.88 3.58 -2.88
C LEU A 136 -7.14 5.04 -3.30
N GLN A 137 -6.07 5.74 -3.65
CA GLN A 137 -6.04 7.13 -4.11
C GLN A 137 -5.26 7.20 -5.43
N LYS A 138 -5.65 8.13 -6.31
CA LYS A 138 -4.84 8.42 -7.49
C LYS A 138 -3.53 9.04 -7.00
N PRO A 139 -2.36 8.56 -7.45
CA PRO A 139 -1.10 9.25 -7.19
C PRO A 139 -1.18 10.71 -7.63
N PRO A 140 -0.60 11.66 -6.88
CA PRO A 140 -0.59 13.07 -7.27
C PRO A 140 0.12 13.24 -8.61
N ASP A 141 -0.24 14.29 -9.35
CA ASP A 141 0.34 14.55 -10.67
C ASP A 141 1.76 15.14 -10.56
N SER A 142 2.11 15.70 -9.39
CA SER A 142 3.46 16.13 -9.01
C SER A 142 3.81 15.66 -7.60
N TYR A 143 5.11 15.55 -7.29
CA TYR A 143 5.60 15.08 -5.99
C TYR A 143 5.31 16.04 -4.83
N ASP A 144 5.05 17.31 -5.14
CA ASP A 144 4.76 18.39 -4.20
C ASP A 144 3.26 18.69 -4.06
N GLN A 145 2.40 17.90 -4.71
CA GLN A 145 0.95 18.05 -4.59
C GLN A 145 0.38 17.01 -3.62
N PRO A 146 -0.69 17.36 -2.87
CA PRO A 146 -1.41 16.38 -2.08
C PRO A 146 -2.03 15.31 -2.99
N PRO A 147 -2.14 14.05 -2.51
CA PRO A 147 -2.88 13.03 -3.23
C PRO A 147 -4.32 13.49 -3.45
N SER A 148 -4.92 13.05 -4.57
CA SER A 148 -6.34 13.34 -4.80
C SER A 148 -7.20 12.72 -3.70
N GLY A 149 -8.42 13.21 -3.53
CA GLY A 149 -9.42 12.57 -2.66
C GLY A 149 -9.57 11.07 -2.92
N LEU A 150 -10.10 10.36 -1.92
CA LEU A 150 -10.30 8.92 -1.95
C LEU A 150 -11.06 8.49 -3.20
N LYS A 151 -10.53 7.47 -3.88
CA LYS A 151 -11.19 6.86 -5.04
C LYS A 151 -12.07 5.68 -4.65
N TYR A 152 -11.84 5.14 -3.46
CA TYR A 152 -12.75 4.18 -2.85
C TYR A 152 -13.48 4.87 -1.70
N ASN A 153 -14.81 4.86 -1.75
CA ASN A 153 -15.60 5.41 -0.67
C ASN A 153 -15.68 4.40 0.47
N VAL A 154 -15.07 4.72 1.62
CA VAL A 154 -15.20 3.90 2.84
C VAL A 154 -16.57 4.12 3.50
N THR A 155 -17.28 5.18 3.11
CA THR A 155 -18.60 5.53 3.65
C THR A 155 -19.65 4.55 3.12
N GLY A 156 -19.96 3.52 3.90
CA GLY A 156 -20.89 2.46 3.52
C GLY A 156 -20.42 1.07 3.91
N ASP A 157 -19.14 0.91 4.26
CA ASP A 157 -18.68 -0.31 4.92
C ASP A 157 -19.49 -0.49 6.21
N PRO A 158 -20.06 -1.69 6.46
CA PRO A 158 -20.65 -1.99 7.75
C PRO A 158 -19.59 -1.74 8.84
N PRO A 159 -19.99 -1.26 10.02
CA PRO A 159 -19.04 -1.10 11.10
C PRO A 159 -18.38 -2.46 11.40
N PRO A 160 -17.08 -2.52 11.75
CA PRO A 160 -16.34 -3.78 11.88
C PRO A 160 -16.96 -4.80 12.85
N ASP A 161 -17.73 -4.31 13.81
CA ASP A 161 -18.47 -5.05 14.84
C ASP A 161 -19.93 -5.36 14.48
N GLY A 162 -20.39 -4.94 13.29
CA GLY A 162 -21.74 -5.20 12.79
C GLY A 162 -21.93 -6.63 12.27
N PRO A 163 -23.14 -7.21 12.41
CA PRO A 163 -23.43 -8.57 11.92
C PRO A 163 -23.32 -8.72 10.40
N ASP A 164 -23.40 -7.60 9.67
CA ASP A 164 -23.27 -7.55 8.22
C ASP A 164 -21.83 -7.25 7.76
N TYR A 165 -20.88 -7.06 8.69
CA TYR A 165 -19.49 -6.80 8.36
C TYR A 165 -18.89 -8.01 7.65
N LYS A 166 -18.54 -7.78 6.39
CA LYS A 166 -17.81 -8.73 5.58
C LYS A 166 -16.48 -8.08 5.19
N PRO A 167 -15.34 -8.53 5.77
CA PRO A 167 -14.04 -7.89 5.56
C PRO A 167 -13.57 -7.85 4.11
N PHE A 168 -14.18 -8.67 3.24
CA PHE A 168 -13.83 -8.83 1.83
C PHE A 168 -14.93 -8.38 0.86
N PHE A 169 -15.91 -7.58 1.32
CA PHE A 169 -17.11 -7.30 0.54
C PHE A 169 -17.02 -6.00 -0.25
N PHE A 170 -16.63 -6.13 -1.51
CA PHE A 170 -16.77 -5.09 -2.52
C PHE A 170 -18.17 -5.14 -3.11
N GLN A 171 -19.17 -4.54 -2.45
CA GLN A 171 -20.56 -4.60 -2.96
C GLN A 171 -20.71 -3.94 -4.34
N ALA A 172 -19.78 -3.08 -4.71
CA ALA A 172 -19.39 -2.83 -6.09
C ALA A 172 -17.94 -2.36 -6.08
N ALA A 173 -17.14 -2.75 -7.06
CA ALA A 173 -15.96 -1.96 -7.40
C ALA A 173 -16.49 -0.56 -7.79
N ASP A 174 -16.53 0.36 -6.83
CA ASP A 174 -16.98 1.73 -7.03
C ASP A 174 -16.25 2.34 -8.23
N ALA A 175 -16.87 3.31 -8.89
CA ALA A 175 -16.33 3.99 -10.07
C ALA A 175 -14.85 4.38 -9.90
N GLY A 176 -14.41 4.78 -8.70
CA GLY A 176 -13.02 5.17 -8.48
C GLY A 176 -12.01 4.01 -8.44
N THR A 177 -12.39 2.76 -8.14
CA THR A 177 -11.48 1.61 -8.28
C THR A 177 -11.23 1.25 -9.74
N LYS A 178 -12.21 1.49 -10.61
CA LYS A 178 -12.04 1.38 -12.08
C LYS A 178 -11.04 2.40 -12.60
N GLU A 179 -11.00 3.61 -12.03
CA GLU A 179 -9.97 4.61 -12.36
C GLU A 179 -8.55 4.14 -12.04
N LEU A 180 -8.38 3.20 -11.10
CA LEU A 180 -7.11 2.54 -10.77
C LEU A 180 -6.82 1.30 -11.64
N GLY A 181 -7.71 1.00 -12.59
CA GLY A 181 -7.61 -0.15 -13.50
C GLY A 181 -7.88 -1.48 -12.81
N MET A 182 -8.52 -1.45 -11.64
CA MET A 182 -8.88 -2.65 -10.89
C MET A 182 -10.29 -3.11 -11.28
N ALA A 183 -10.51 -4.41 -11.24
CA ALA A 183 -11.80 -5.04 -11.45
C ALA A 183 -12.08 -6.05 -10.32
N PRO A 184 -13.35 -6.35 -10.02
CA PRO A 184 -13.70 -7.43 -9.11
C PRO A 184 -13.33 -8.78 -9.72
N VAL A 185 -12.66 -9.62 -8.95
CA VAL A 185 -12.16 -10.94 -9.33
C VAL A 185 -12.79 -11.97 -8.39
N ARG A 186 -13.53 -12.92 -8.95
CA ARG A 186 -14.12 -14.04 -8.20
C ARG A 186 -13.07 -15.13 -8.04
N VAL A 187 -12.64 -15.36 -6.81
CA VAL A 187 -11.51 -16.24 -6.49
C VAL A 187 -12.00 -17.40 -5.63
N TYR A 188 -11.62 -18.61 -6.02
CA TYR A 188 -11.75 -19.80 -5.20
C TYR A 188 -10.36 -20.13 -4.65
N ARG A 189 -10.17 -19.95 -3.34
CA ARG A 189 -8.85 -20.05 -2.69
C ARG A 189 -8.46 -21.48 -2.32
N SER A 190 -9.44 -22.36 -2.15
CA SER A 190 -9.21 -23.75 -1.80
C SER A 190 -8.50 -24.48 -2.96
N TYR A 191 -7.77 -25.54 -2.61
CA TYR A 191 -7.12 -26.40 -3.60
C TYR A 191 -8.18 -26.97 -4.54
N ILE A 192 -7.88 -26.98 -5.84
CA ILE A 192 -8.72 -27.64 -6.84
C ILE A 192 -7.95 -28.84 -7.39
N ASP A 193 -8.52 -30.02 -7.22
CA ASP A 193 -7.99 -31.23 -7.85
C ASP A 193 -8.08 -31.09 -9.41
N PRO A 194 -7.01 -31.47 -10.14
CA PRO A 194 -7.04 -31.48 -11.60
C PRO A 194 -8.08 -32.44 -12.19
N GLN A 195 -8.50 -33.48 -11.47
CA GLN A 195 -9.51 -34.44 -11.89
C GLN A 195 -10.92 -33.85 -11.78
N LEU A 196 -11.63 -33.81 -12.92
CA LEU A 196 -12.94 -33.16 -13.03
C LEU A 196 -13.98 -33.72 -12.03
N ALA A 197 -14.01 -35.04 -11.83
CA ALA A 197 -14.97 -35.68 -10.95
C ALA A 197 -14.75 -35.34 -9.46
N VAL A 198 -13.49 -35.25 -9.02
CA VAL A 198 -13.15 -34.87 -7.64
C VAL A 198 -13.44 -33.39 -7.43
N ARG A 199 -13.04 -32.56 -8.40
CA ARG A 199 -13.28 -31.13 -8.40
C ARG A 199 -14.75 -30.81 -8.14
N GLU A 200 -15.68 -31.36 -8.92
CA GLU A 200 -17.13 -31.14 -8.76
C GLU A 200 -17.68 -31.48 -7.37
N ALA A 201 -17.11 -32.48 -6.69
CA ALA A 201 -17.53 -32.87 -5.35
C ALA A 201 -16.98 -31.95 -4.25
N GLU A 202 -15.80 -31.36 -4.45
CA GLU A 202 -15.10 -30.55 -3.43
C GLU A 202 -15.48 -29.06 -3.46
N PHE A 203 -16.11 -28.59 -4.52
CA PHE A 203 -16.45 -27.18 -4.64
C PHE A 203 -17.59 -26.75 -3.73
N ALA A 204 -17.25 -25.85 -2.83
CA ALA A 204 -18.21 -25.08 -2.07
C ALA A 204 -18.32 -23.67 -2.68
N ALA A 205 -19.50 -23.33 -3.20
CA ALA A 205 -19.78 -21.98 -3.70
C ALA A 205 -19.61 -20.89 -2.62
N ALA A 206 -19.72 -21.28 -1.34
CA ALA A 206 -19.49 -20.41 -0.19
C ALA A 206 -18.02 -19.98 -0.03
N ASP A 207 -17.08 -20.72 -0.61
CA ASP A 207 -15.63 -20.41 -0.55
C ASP A 207 -15.19 -19.46 -1.70
N VAL A 208 -16.13 -19.07 -2.57
CA VAL A 208 -15.85 -18.09 -3.63
C VAL A 208 -15.94 -16.69 -3.06
N GLU A 209 -14.80 -16.03 -3.01
CA GLU A 209 -14.65 -14.67 -2.51
C GLU A 209 -14.43 -13.69 -3.67
N ILE A 210 -14.70 -12.41 -3.45
CA ILE A 210 -14.49 -11.36 -4.46
C ILE A 210 -13.38 -10.45 -3.97
N TYR A 211 -12.34 -10.29 -4.78
CA TYR A 211 -11.22 -9.40 -4.50
C TYR A 211 -11.11 -8.31 -5.57
N LEU A 212 -10.50 -7.17 -5.23
CA LEU A 212 -10.03 -6.25 -6.27
C LEU A 212 -8.73 -6.77 -6.86
N GLY A 213 -8.58 -6.64 -8.18
CA GLY A 213 -7.33 -7.00 -8.82
C GLY A 213 -7.12 -6.37 -10.18
N HIS A 214 -5.87 -6.42 -10.63
CA HIS A 214 -5.49 -6.10 -12.00
C HIS A 214 -5.49 -7.37 -12.82
N ILE A 215 -6.38 -7.46 -13.82
CA ILE A 215 -6.53 -8.64 -14.67
C ILE A 215 -5.75 -8.44 -15.97
N PHE A 216 -4.87 -9.38 -16.30
CA PHE A 216 -4.16 -9.45 -17.56
C PHE A 216 -4.80 -10.51 -18.46
N ASP A 217 -5.05 -10.18 -19.72
CA ASP A 217 -5.57 -11.12 -20.71
C ASP A 217 -4.50 -12.09 -21.21
N GLY A 218 -4.89 -13.08 -22.03
CA GLY A 218 -3.98 -14.03 -22.66
C GLY A 218 -2.91 -13.41 -23.57
N LYS A 219 -2.97 -12.10 -23.87
CA LYS A 219 -1.94 -11.35 -24.60
C LYS A 219 -1.01 -10.57 -23.64
N GLY A 220 -1.27 -10.62 -22.34
CA GLY A 220 -0.59 -9.83 -21.32
C GLY A 220 -1.02 -8.36 -21.29
N SER A 221 -2.15 -7.99 -21.89
CA SER A 221 -2.72 -6.64 -21.80
C SER A 221 -3.61 -6.54 -20.56
N LEU A 222 -3.65 -5.37 -19.91
CA LEU A 222 -4.54 -5.16 -18.78
C LEU A 222 -5.99 -5.03 -19.27
N LEU A 223 -6.89 -5.86 -18.74
CA LEU A 223 -8.33 -5.74 -18.92
C LEU A 223 -8.85 -4.65 -17.96
N SER A 224 -9.47 -3.64 -18.54
CA SER A 224 -10.15 -2.57 -17.81
C SER A 224 -11.29 -2.03 -18.67
N ASP A 225 -12.38 -1.66 -18.01
CA ASP A 225 -13.57 -1.04 -18.61
C ASP A 225 -13.29 0.40 -19.08
N GLU A 226 -12.22 1.01 -18.59
CA GLU A 226 -11.84 2.39 -18.91
C GLU A 226 -11.01 2.46 -20.20
N ASP A 227 -11.25 3.50 -21.00
CA ASP A 227 -10.46 3.78 -22.21
C ASP A 227 -9.05 4.29 -21.92
N LYS A 228 -8.72 4.51 -20.64
CA LYS A 228 -7.41 4.99 -20.19
C LYS A 228 -6.31 4.00 -20.61
N GLN A 229 -5.23 4.55 -21.16
CA GLN A 229 -4.05 3.76 -21.54
C GLN A 229 -3.08 3.53 -20.39
N ARG A 230 -3.23 4.27 -19.29
CA ARG A 230 -2.31 4.26 -18.14
C ARG A 230 -3.12 4.29 -16.85
N PHE A 231 -2.84 3.33 -15.99
CA PHE A 231 -3.37 3.25 -14.63
C PHE A 231 -2.22 3.44 -13.65
N ARG A 232 -2.45 4.21 -12.59
CA ARG A 232 -1.42 4.58 -11.62
C ARG A 232 -1.93 4.19 -10.24
N ILE A 233 -1.15 3.40 -9.51
CA ILE A 233 -1.41 3.09 -8.10
C ILE A 233 -0.26 3.64 -7.25
N LEU A 234 -0.56 4.01 -6.01
CA LEU A 234 0.40 4.62 -5.10
C LEU A 234 0.81 3.61 -4.04
N PHE A 235 2.06 3.15 -4.09
CA PHE A 235 2.67 2.40 -3.00
C PHE A 235 3.34 3.40 -2.05
N ALA A 236 2.96 3.40 -0.78
CA ALA A 236 3.36 4.44 0.17
C ALA A 236 3.42 3.89 1.60
N PRO A 237 4.00 4.64 2.56
CA PRO A 237 3.88 4.30 3.97
C PRO A 237 2.41 4.28 4.41
N MET A 238 2.12 3.50 5.45
CA MET A 238 0.78 3.31 5.99
C MET A 238 0.15 4.64 6.43
N PRO A 239 -1.19 4.83 6.32
CA PRO A 239 -1.82 6.12 6.60
C PRO A 239 -1.73 6.61 8.04
N ASP A 240 -1.62 5.69 8.99
CA ASP A 240 -1.46 5.94 10.42
C ASP A 240 -0.01 6.23 10.84
N GLU A 241 0.96 6.08 9.93
CA GLU A 241 2.35 6.40 10.23
C GLU A 241 2.55 7.89 10.50
N PRO A 242 3.58 8.27 11.29
CA PRO A 242 3.92 9.65 11.54
C PRO A 242 4.10 10.45 10.23
N ARG A 243 3.75 11.74 10.26
CA ARG A 243 3.79 12.61 9.07
C ARG A 243 5.20 12.69 8.48
N GLU A 244 6.22 12.58 9.33
CA GLU A 244 7.64 12.58 8.98
C GLU A 244 8.05 11.40 8.11
N GLU A 245 7.36 10.27 8.24
CA GLU A 245 7.60 9.06 7.44
C GLU A 245 6.82 9.11 6.12
N ARG A 246 5.67 9.79 6.13
CA ARG A 246 4.76 9.88 4.97
C ARG A 246 5.02 11.07 4.06
N MET A 247 5.73 12.09 4.52
CA MET A 247 5.96 13.33 3.79
C MET A 247 7.43 13.76 3.83
N TRP A 248 7.83 14.53 2.83
CA TRP A 248 9.06 15.32 2.89
C TRP A 248 8.68 16.79 3.04
N THR A 249 9.54 17.56 3.71
CA THR A 249 9.37 19.01 3.86
C THR A 249 10.74 19.70 3.93
N SER A 250 10.81 20.93 3.43
CA SER A 250 11.91 21.87 3.65
C SER A 250 11.65 22.83 4.82
N LYS A 251 10.44 22.80 5.39
CA LYS A 251 10.00 23.60 6.54
C LYS A 251 9.80 22.72 7.78
N THR A 252 9.22 23.28 8.84
CA THR A 252 8.68 22.54 9.99
C THR A 252 7.40 21.80 9.61
N PHE A 253 7.05 20.74 10.36
CA PHE A 253 5.79 20.00 10.19
C PHE A 253 4.62 20.67 10.93
N ASP A 254 4.57 22.00 10.91
CA ASP A 254 3.52 22.76 11.60
C ASP A 254 2.19 22.65 10.84
N ASP A 255 1.07 22.59 11.57
CA ASP A 255 -0.26 22.43 10.98
C ASP A 255 -0.62 23.57 10.00
N LEU A 256 -0.06 24.77 10.20
CA LEU A 256 -0.25 25.90 9.29
C LEU A 256 0.30 25.60 7.90
N ASP A 257 1.57 25.19 7.81
CA ASP A 257 2.21 24.87 6.53
C ASP A 257 1.56 23.64 5.89
N LEU A 258 1.18 22.63 6.69
CA LEU A 258 0.46 21.46 6.20
C LEU A 258 -0.88 21.82 5.56
N ASN A 259 -1.63 22.74 6.17
CA ASN A 259 -2.92 23.19 5.64
C ASN A 259 -2.76 24.03 4.37
N LEU A 260 -1.71 24.86 4.28
CA LEU A 260 -1.36 25.60 3.05
C LEU A 260 -0.94 24.67 1.90
N TRP A 261 -0.24 23.58 2.21
CA TRP A 261 0.10 22.55 1.22
C TRP A 261 -1.15 21.80 0.73
N LYS A 262 -2.03 21.38 1.65
CA LYS A 262 -3.30 20.72 1.31
C LYS A 262 -4.21 21.58 0.44
N SER A 263 -4.23 22.90 0.64
CA SER A 263 -4.99 23.83 -0.20
C SER A 263 -4.33 24.09 -1.57
N GLY A 264 -3.12 23.56 -1.80
CA GLY A 264 -2.33 23.82 -2.98
C GLY A 264 -1.75 25.24 -3.04
N THR A 265 -1.80 25.99 -1.93
CA THR A 265 -1.31 27.37 -1.85
C THR A 265 0.21 27.41 -1.77
N GLU A 266 0.83 26.44 -1.09
CA GLU A 266 2.28 26.25 -1.08
C GLU A 266 2.68 24.96 -1.80
N GLN A 267 3.48 25.12 -2.86
CA GLN A 267 4.06 24.03 -3.64
C GLN A 267 5.59 24.08 -3.52
N GLY A 268 6.24 22.93 -3.68
CA GLY A 268 7.70 22.79 -3.59
C GLY A 268 8.31 22.86 -2.18
N THR A 269 7.54 23.13 -1.13
CA THR A 269 8.01 23.12 0.27
C THR A 269 7.74 21.80 0.99
N MET A 270 6.70 21.10 0.55
CA MET A 270 6.24 19.83 1.12
C MET A 270 5.82 18.89 0.00
N GLY A 271 5.82 17.60 0.28
CA GLY A 271 5.26 16.63 -0.64
C GLY A 271 5.15 15.24 -0.04
N TYR A 272 4.50 14.36 -0.81
CA TYR A 272 4.12 13.04 -0.35
C TYR A 272 5.25 12.03 -0.63
N GLN A 273 5.59 11.18 0.33
CA GLN A 273 6.51 10.05 0.11
C GLN A 273 5.74 8.87 -0.48
N GLY A 274 6.11 8.47 -1.68
CA GLY A 274 5.49 7.32 -2.32
C GLY A 274 6.16 6.92 -3.63
N GLN A 275 5.93 5.68 -4.02
CA GLN A 275 6.35 5.13 -5.30
C GLN A 275 5.09 4.90 -6.14
N GLU A 276 5.03 5.57 -7.28
CA GLU A 276 4.03 5.29 -8.28
C GLU A 276 4.35 3.98 -8.99
N VAL A 277 3.34 3.11 -9.11
CA VAL A 277 3.37 1.98 -10.02
C VAL A 277 2.40 2.25 -11.16
N THR A 278 2.93 2.44 -12.37
CA THR A 278 2.16 2.67 -13.60
C THR A 278 1.99 1.36 -14.37
N ILE A 279 0.76 1.03 -14.73
CA ILE A 279 0.40 -0.12 -15.56
C ILE A 279 -0.15 0.40 -16.90
N TYR A 280 0.47 0.00 -18.00
CA TYR A 280 0.06 0.39 -19.36
C TYR A 280 -0.95 -0.62 -19.91
N ARG A 281 -2.16 -0.18 -20.25
CA ARG A 281 -3.27 -1.06 -20.64
C ARG A 281 -2.92 -1.99 -21.80
N SER A 282 -2.52 -1.40 -22.93
CA SER A 282 -2.28 -2.09 -24.20
C SER A 282 -1.09 -3.06 -24.24
N THR A 283 -0.17 -2.95 -23.28
CA THR A 283 1.07 -3.76 -23.27
C THR A 283 1.25 -4.56 -21.97
N GLY A 284 0.38 -4.30 -20.99
CA GLY A 284 0.55 -4.67 -19.59
C GLY A 284 1.87 -4.21 -18.98
N ARG A 285 2.66 -3.36 -19.63
CA ARG A 285 3.99 -2.97 -19.14
C ARG A 285 3.83 -2.33 -17.76
N ILE A 286 4.72 -2.69 -16.84
CA ILE A 286 4.76 -2.12 -15.48
C ILE A 286 6.00 -1.25 -15.35
N LYS A 287 5.79 0.01 -14.99
CA LYS A 287 6.86 0.96 -14.65
C LYS A 287 6.69 1.45 -13.22
N THR A 288 7.81 1.68 -12.56
CA THR A 288 7.87 2.33 -11.25
C THR A 288 8.39 3.75 -11.47
N GLY A 289 7.63 4.75 -11.02
CA GLY A 289 8.02 6.16 -10.99
C GLY A 289 8.17 6.62 -9.54
N SER A 290 9.18 7.42 -9.26
CA SER A 290 9.32 8.03 -7.92
C SER A 290 8.50 9.31 -7.85
N LEU A 291 7.72 9.49 -6.79
CA LEU A 291 7.23 10.80 -6.38
C LEU A 291 8.26 11.35 -5.40
N GLN A 292 9.38 11.85 -5.93
CA GLN A 292 10.45 12.42 -5.14
C GLN A 292 10.74 13.85 -5.59
N ALA A 293 11.05 14.71 -4.62
CA ALA A 293 11.66 15.99 -4.91
C ALA A 293 13.03 15.76 -5.58
N PRO A 294 13.40 16.59 -6.57
CA PRO A 294 14.71 16.55 -7.20
C PRO A 294 15.85 16.84 -6.20
#